data_AF-A0A2N5XIR7-F1
#
_entry.id   AF-A0A2N5XIR7-F1
#
_cell.length_a   1.000
_cell.length_b   1.000
_cell.length_c   1.000
_cell.angle_alpha   90.00
_cell.angle_beta   90.00
_cell.angle_gamma   90.00
#
_symmetry.space_group_name_H-M   'P 1'
#
loop_
_entity.id
_entity.type
_entity.pdbx_description
1 polymer ?
#
loop_
_entity_poly.entity_id
_entity_poly.type
_entity_poly.pdbx_seq_one_letter_code
_entity_poly.pdbx_strand_id
1 'polypeptide(L)'
;MGDALADVSPEAVRVLAGLRHRDPRLLLSVPEIARLAPAVGAWLRRGVAPGQIAEALSGNLPDRIEHRPAALLAYRLSANLPPDVPPSSRPGPAAPGRRPGPEDGQDGEGRKERPSVAPLINCDGCDRAHRSHTHALCRDCRNATATTTASGAASITVDGRAA
;
A
#
# COMPACT_ATOMS: atom_id res chain seq x y z
N MET A 1 2.09 -20.45 35.69
CA MET A 1 1.55 -19.22 35.08
C MET A 1 2.68 -18.23 34.83
N GLY A 2 3.65 -18.58 33.99
CA GLY A 2 4.93 -17.85 33.86
C GLY A 2 5.34 -17.46 32.44
N ASP A 3 4.50 -17.71 31.42
CA ASP A 3 4.89 -17.56 30.00
C ASP A 3 4.23 -16.35 29.30
N ALA A 4 3.14 -15.81 29.87
CA ALA A 4 2.34 -14.77 29.21
C ALA A 4 3.00 -13.38 29.16
N LEU A 5 3.99 -13.11 30.01
CA LEU A 5 4.74 -11.83 30.01
C LEU A 5 6.00 -11.91 29.13
N ALA A 6 6.54 -13.11 28.89
CA ALA A 6 7.65 -13.34 27.95
C ALA A 6 7.19 -13.24 26.48
N ASP A 7 5.89 -13.44 26.23
CA ASP A 7 5.26 -13.37 24.90
C ASP A 7 4.89 -11.93 24.47
N VAL A 8 5.20 -10.93 25.30
CA VAL A 8 4.99 -9.51 24.95
C VAL A 8 6.15 -9.04 24.08
N SER A 9 5.95 -9.05 22.76
CA SER A 9 6.95 -8.58 21.80
C SER A 9 7.37 -7.13 22.10
N PRO A 10 8.67 -6.84 22.27
CA PRO A 10 9.16 -5.47 22.47
C PRO A 10 8.86 -4.58 21.25
N GLU A 11 8.76 -5.18 20.07
CA GLU A 11 8.37 -4.47 18.85
C GLU A 11 6.91 -4.03 18.90
N ALA A 12 6.01 -4.87 19.40
CA ALA A 12 4.61 -4.49 19.61
C ALA A 12 4.47 -3.30 20.57
N VAL A 13 5.24 -3.30 21.65
CA VAL A 13 5.30 -2.17 22.60
C VAL A 13 5.81 -0.90 21.91
N ARG A 14 6.84 -0.99 21.07
CA ARG A 14 7.37 0.16 20.30
C ARG A 14 6.31 0.74 19.34
N VAL A 15 5.57 -0.10 18.64
CA VAL A 15 4.46 0.33 17.76
C VAL A 15 3.44 1.13 18.56
N LEU A 16 2.95 0.56 19.68
CA LEU A 16 1.92 1.18 20.51
C LEU A 16 2.39 2.48 21.16
N ALA A 17 3.61 2.53 21.69
CA ALA A 17 4.19 3.73 22.27
C ALA A 17 4.41 4.84 21.23
N GLY A 18 4.66 4.46 19.96
CA GLY A 18 4.86 5.38 18.85
C GLY A 18 3.57 6.02 18.31
N LEU A 19 2.39 5.50 18.65
CA LEU A 19 1.10 6.01 18.13
C LEU A 19 0.84 7.47 18.50
N ARG A 20 1.24 7.90 19.71
CA ARG A 20 1.08 9.29 20.18
C ARG A 20 1.74 10.34 19.27
N HIS A 21 2.79 9.95 18.54
CA HIS A 21 3.50 10.84 17.64
C HIS A 21 2.78 10.99 16.29
N ARG A 22 1.93 10.01 15.93
CA ARG A 22 1.10 10.04 14.72
C ARG A 22 -0.25 10.73 14.97
N ASP A 23 -0.87 10.42 16.10
CA ASP A 23 -2.09 11.10 16.55
C ASP A 23 -2.00 11.33 18.07
N PRO A 24 -1.94 12.59 18.53
CA PRO A 24 -1.81 12.90 19.96
C PRO A 24 -3.03 12.48 20.79
N ARG A 25 -4.16 12.12 20.16
CA ARG A 25 -5.36 11.61 20.84
C ARG A 25 -5.20 10.15 21.28
N LEU A 26 -4.22 9.42 20.74
CA LEU A 26 -3.94 8.01 21.06
C LEU A 26 -2.96 7.88 22.24
N LEU A 27 -3.27 8.50 23.37
CA LEU A 27 -2.50 8.33 24.60
C LEU A 27 -2.90 7.02 25.28
N LEU A 28 -1.92 6.14 25.47
CA LEU A 28 -2.09 4.83 26.10
C LEU A 28 -1.27 4.77 27.39
N SER A 29 -1.92 4.32 28.46
CA SER A 29 -1.24 3.99 29.71
C SER A 29 -0.44 2.69 29.58
N VAL A 30 0.54 2.48 30.47
CA VAL A 30 1.36 1.25 30.50
C VAL A 30 0.50 -0.02 30.57
N PRO A 31 -0.55 -0.11 31.43
CA PRO A 31 -1.43 -1.27 31.45
C PRO A 31 -2.21 -1.48 30.15
N GLU A 32 -2.59 -0.41 29.44
CA GLU A 32 -3.27 -0.51 28.15
C GLU A 32 -2.32 -1.03 27.07
N ILE A 33 -1.08 -0.57 27.04
CA ILE A 33 -0.05 -1.07 26.14
C ILE A 33 0.19 -2.56 26.40
N ALA A 34 0.34 -2.97 27.66
CA ALA A 34 0.52 -4.37 28.03
C ALA A 34 -0.65 -5.25 27.59
N ARG A 35 -1.90 -4.74 27.67
CA ARG A 35 -3.09 -5.46 27.21
C ARG A 35 -3.18 -5.57 25.67
N LEU A 36 -2.73 -4.57 24.93
CA LEU A 36 -2.83 -4.52 23.47
C LEU A 36 -1.66 -5.21 22.75
N ALA A 37 -0.50 -5.27 23.39
CA ALA A 37 0.73 -5.78 22.77
C ALA A 37 0.61 -7.21 22.20
N PRO A 38 -0.09 -8.18 22.85
CA PRO A 38 -0.26 -9.51 22.27
C PRO A 38 -1.02 -9.51 20.94
N ALA A 39 -2.04 -8.64 20.80
CA ALA A 39 -2.82 -8.52 19.58
C ALA A 39 -1.99 -7.91 18.44
N VAL A 40 -1.15 -6.91 18.73
CA VAL A 40 -0.16 -6.38 17.77
C VAL A 40 0.86 -7.45 17.40
N GLY A 41 1.31 -8.25 18.37
CA GLY A 41 2.18 -9.41 18.13
C GLY A 41 1.58 -10.41 17.13
N ALA A 42 0.26 -10.64 17.18
CA ALA A 42 -0.42 -11.49 16.20
C ALA A 42 -0.36 -10.93 14.77
N TRP A 43 -0.48 -9.62 14.59
CA TRP A 43 -0.32 -8.97 13.28
C TRP A 43 1.12 -9.10 12.77
N LEU A 44 2.12 -8.89 13.64
CA LEU A 44 3.54 -9.06 13.30
C LEU A 44 3.86 -10.50 12.87
N ARG A 45 3.33 -11.50 13.57
CA ARG A 45 3.49 -12.92 13.20
C ARG A 45 2.87 -13.25 11.84
N ARG A 46 1.85 -12.52 11.41
CA ARG A 46 1.25 -12.61 10.06
C ARG A 46 2.02 -11.80 8.99
N GLY A 47 3.19 -11.25 9.35
CA GLY A 47 4.07 -10.55 8.42
C GLY A 47 3.68 -9.09 8.15
N VAL A 48 2.75 -8.50 8.92
CA VAL A 48 2.40 -7.09 8.76
C VAL A 48 3.52 -6.22 9.33
N ALA A 49 4.08 -5.34 8.51
CA ALA A 49 5.16 -4.46 8.95
C ALA A 49 4.69 -3.47 10.05
N PRO A 50 5.55 -3.10 11.02
CA PRO A 50 5.22 -2.19 12.12
C PRO A 50 4.60 -0.85 11.68
N GLY A 51 5.10 -0.27 10.59
CA GLY A 51 4.57 0.97 10.02
C GLY A 51 3.15 0.79 9.48
N GLN A 52 2.86 -0.34 8.83
CA GLN A 52 1.52 -0.65 8.31
C GLN A 52 0.53 -0.88 9.45
N ILE A 53 0.95 -1.53 10.54
CA ILE A 53 0.13 -1.65 11.75
C ILE A 53 -0.18 -0.27 12.31
N ALA A 54 0.82 0.60 12.45
CA ALA A 54 0.62 1.95 12.97
C ALA A 54 -0.38 2.74 12.11
N GLU A 55 -0.24 2.73 10.78
CA GLU A 55 -1.18 3.39 9.86
C GLU A 55 -2.60 2.80 9.95
N ALA A 56 -2.74 1.47 10.03
CA ALA A 56 -4.05 0.84 10.19
C ALA A 56 -4.74 1.24 11.52
N LEU A 57 -3.95 1.48 12.57
CA LEU A 57 -4.46 1.90 13.87
C LEU A 57 -4.77 3.39 13.95
N SER A 58 -4.00 4.25 13.26
CA SER A 58 -4.19 5.71 13.27
C SER A 58 -5.02 6.26 12.10
N GLY A 59 -5.26 5.48 11.04
CA GLY A 59 -6.01 5.91 9.87
C GLY A 59 -7.52 5.95 10.09
N ASN A 60 -8.22 6.86 9.40
CA ASN A 60 -9.69 6.98 9.43
C ASN A 60 -10.28 6.99 10.87
N LEU A 61 -9.61 7.65 11.80
CA LEU A 61 -10.12 7.79 13.17
C LEU A 61 -11.30 8.76 13.18
N PRO A 62 -12.33 8.52 14.01
CA PRO A 62 -13.39 9.49 14.21
C PRO A 62 -12.85 10.86 14.61
N ASP A 63 -13.52 11.94 14.21
CA ASP A 63 -13.12 13.32 14.53
C ASP A 63 -13.02 13.57 16.04
N ARG A 64 -13.89 12.91 16.81
CA ARG A 64 -13.78 12.83 18.27
C ARG A 64 -13.71 11.37 18.67
N ILE A 65 -12.69 11.03 19.44
CA ILE A 65 -12.61 9.72 20.09
C ILE A 65 -13.41 9.83 21.39
N GLU A 66 -14.70 9.54 21.31
CA GLU A 66 -15.63 9.62 22.44
C GLU A 66 -15.45 8.45 23.43
N HIS A 67 -14.83 7.35 22.97
CA HIS A 67 -14.57 6.14 23.76
C HIS A 67 -13.12 6.01 24.20
N ARG A 68 -12.84 5.06 25.11
CA ARG A 68 -11.47 4.74 25.53
C ARG A 68 -10.61 4.36 24.31
N PRO A 69 -9.50 5.06 24.02
CA PRO A 69 -8.69 4.81 22.83
C PRO A 69 -8.17 3.37 22.79
N ALA A 70 -7.83 2.79 23.95
CA ALA A 70 -7.44 1.39 24.04
C ALA A 70 -8.53 0.41 23.57
N ALA A 71 -9.81 0.70 23.85
CA ALA A 71 -10.91 -0.15 23.40
C ALA A 71 -11.12 -0.07 21.89
N LEU A 72 -11.00 1.13 21.31
CA LEU A 72 -11.03 1.33 19.87
C LEU A 72 -9.90 0.57 19.17
N LEU A 73 -8.67 0.68 19.69
CA LEU A 73 -7.53 -0.04 19.14
C LEU A 73 -7.68 -1.55 19.27
N ALA A 74 -8.20 -2.05 20.40
CA ALA A 74 -8.50 -3.47 20.57
C ALA A 74 -9.51 -3.96 19.52
N TYR A 75 -10.58 -3.20 19.29
CA TYR A 75 -11.57 -3.50 18.25
C TYR A 75 -10.93 -3.51 16.86
N ARG A 76 -10.08 -2.54 16.53
CA ARG A 76 -9.43 -2.50 15.21
C ARG A 76 -8.48 -3.66 14.99
N LEU A 77 -7.71 -4.03 16.02
CA LEU A 77 -6.78 -5.15 15.95
C LEU A 77 -7.50 -6.49 15.76
N SER A 78 -8.70 -6.66 16.32
CA SER A 78 -9.51 -7.87 16.12
C SER A 78 -10.27 -7.84 14.80
N ALA A 79 -10.94 -6.74 14.48
CA ALA A 79 -11.80 -6.62 13.31
C ALA A 79 -11.01 -6.61 11.98
N ASN A 80 -9.79 -6.06 11.97
CA ASN A 80 -8.98 -5.94 10.76
C ASN A 80 -7.79 -6.92 10.73
N LEU A 81 -7.79 -7.94 11.61
CA LEU A 81 -6.69 -8.89 11.68
C LEU A 81 -6.56 -9.61 10.31
N PRO A 82 -5.44 -9.45 9.57
CA PRO A 82 -5.33 -10.03 8.24
C PRO A 82 -5.43 -11.56 8.30
N PRO A 83 -6.08 -12.25 7.35
CA PRO A 83 -6.15 -13.72 7.37
C PRO A 83 -4.74 -14.32 7.41
N ASP A 84 -4.61 -15.49 8.00
CA ASP A 84 -3.36 -16.23 7.96
C ASP A 84 -3.14 -16.72 6.52
N VAL A 85 -2.28 -16.03 5.78
CA VAL A 85 -1.91 -16.43 4.42
C VAL A 85 -0.70 -17.35 4.59
N PRO A 86 -0.78 -18.64 4.20
CA PRO A 86 0.39 -19.50 4.25
C PRO A 86 1.51 -18.83 3.45
N PRO A 87 2.78 -18.93 3.91
CA PRO A 87 3.88 -18.26 3.24
C PRO A 87 3.90 -18.72 1.78
N SER A 88 3.47 -17.84 0.87
CA SER A 88 3.58 -18.08 -0.55
C SER A 88 5.06 -18.25 -0.81
N SER A 89 5.50 -19.44 -1.24
CA SER A 89 6.90 -19.76 -1.47
C SER A 89 7.53 -18.60 -2.22
N ARG A 90 8.36 -17.84 -1.51
CA ARG A 90 9.18 -16.77 -2.10
C ARG A 90 9.85 -17.41 -3.31
N PRO A 91 9.75 -16.83 -4.53
CA PRO A 91 10.61 -17.27 -5.62
C PRO A 91 12.02 -17.24 -5.05
N GLY A 92 12.67 -18.40 -4.99
CA GLY A 92 14.06 -18.50 -4.56
C GLY A 92 14.88 -17.49 -5.36
N PRO A 93 16.02 -17.01 -4.82
CA PRO A 93 16.85 -16.03 -5.53
C PRO A 93 16.99 -16.51 -6.96
N ALA A 94 16.46 -15.72 -7.91
CA ALA A 94 16.55 -16.01 -9.31
C ALA A 94 18.02 -16.34 -9.57
N ALA A 95 18.28 -17.58 -9.98
CA ALA A 95 19.63 -18.04 -10.26
C ALA A 95 20.31 -16.97 -11.11
N PRO A 96 21.55 -16.55 -10.79
CA PRO A 96 22.24 -15.56 -11.60
C PRO A 96 22.25 -16.07 -13.03
N GLY A 97 21.48 -15.40 -13.89
CA GLY A 97 21.42 -15.69 -15.30
C GLY A 97 22.83 -15.55 -15.85
N ARG A 98 23.48 -16.70 -16.00
CA ARG A 98 24.77 -16.82 -16.67
C ARG A 98 24.61 -16.23 -18.07
N ARG A 99 25.33 -15.16 -18.37
CA ARG A 99 26.02 -15.03 -19.67
C ARG A 99 27.30 -14.23 -19.49
N PRO A 100 28.45 -14.84 -19.82
CA PRO A 100 29.54 -14.12 -20.44
C PRO A 100 29.70 -14.57 -21.90
N GLY A 101 29.81 -13.57 -22.79
CA GLY A 101 30.46 -13.70 -24.09
C GLY A 101 29.76 -12.99 -25.26
N PRO A 102 30.50 -12.31 -26.16
CA PRO A 102 31.81 -11.67 -26.02
C PRO A 102 31.69 -10.14 -26.03
N GLU A 103 32.74 -9.52 -25.51
CA GLU A 103 33.09 -8.11 -25.64
C GLU A 103 33.04 -7.61 -27.10
N ASP A 104 32.52 -6.40 -27.31
CA ASP A 104 33.08 -5.38 -28.21
C ASP A 104 32.21 -4.11 -28.14
N GLY A 105 32.80 -2.99 -27.73
CA GLY A 105 32.26 -1.65 -27.98
C GLY A 105 31.99 -0.77 -26.75
N GLN A 106 32.88 0.20 -26.53
CA GLN A 106 32.64 1.50 -25.87
C GLN A 106 31.19 1.98 -26.05
N ASP A 107 30.49 2.43 -25.01
CA ASP A 107 30.70 3.71 -24.36
C ASP A 107 30.02 3.76 -22.98
N GLY A 108 30.70 4.39 -22.01
CA GLY A 108 30.14 4.60 -20.69
C GLY A 108 29.07 5.68 -20.70
N GLU A 109 27.82 5.31 -20.45
CA GLU A 109 26.81 6.23 -19.94
C GLU A 109 25.93 5.46 -18.94
N GLY A 110 25.79 6.04 -17.75
CA GLY A 110 25.47 5.31 -16.52
C GLY A 110 24.20 4.47 -16.58
N ARG A 111 24.25 3.34 -15.86
CA ARG A 111 23.08 2.64 -15.34
C ARG A 111 22.22 3.66 -14.58
N LYS A 112 21.32 4.35 -15.27
CA LYS A 112 20.32 5.22 -14.64
C LYS A 112 19.45 4.31 -13.80
N GLU A 113 19.76 4.22 -12.51
CA GLU A 113 18.81 3.76 -11.50
C GLU A 113 17.50 4.47 -11.79
N ARG A 114 16.51 3.72 -12.28
CA ARG A 114 15.17 4.26 -12.49
C ARG A 114 14.71 4.71 -11.10
N PRO A 115 14.40 6.00 -10.90
CA PRO A 115 13.91 6.46 -9.61
C PRO A 115 12.75 5.58 -9.17
N SER A 116 12.75 5.13 -7.91
CA SER A 116 11.73 4.23 -7.37
C SER A 116 10.32 4.84 -7.40
N VAL A 117 10.20 6.14 -7.66
CA VAL A 117 8.94 6.88 -7.76
C VAL A 117 8.84 7.54 -9.12
N ALA A 118 7.69 7.34 -9.78
CA ALA A 118 7.39 8.00 -11.04
C ALA A 118 7.33 9.52 -10.89
N PRO A 119 7.89 10.28 -11.86
CA PRO A 119 7.86 11.74 -11.82
C PRO A 119 6.42 12.25 -11.89
N LEU A 120 6.21 13.45 -11.34
CA LEU A 120 4.94 14.16 -11.43
C LEU A 120 4.94 14.96 -12.75
N ILE A 121 3.96 14.71 -13.61
CA ILE A 121 3.77 15.38 -14.90
C ILE A 121 2.30 15.84 -15.03
N ASN A 122 2.00 16.84 -15.86
CA ASN A 122 0.63 17.27 -16.14
C ASN A 122 0.01 16.43 -17.26
N CYS A 123 -1.29 16.18 -17.16
CA CYS A 123 -2.06 15.46 -18.18
C CYS A 123 -2.38 16.36 -19.38
N ASP A 124 -2.09 15.92 -20.61
CA ASP A 124 -2.40 16.69 -21.82
C ASP A 124 -3.91 16.86 -22.08
N GLY A 125 -4.76 16.04 -21.46
CA GLY A 125 -6.21 16.07 -21.67
C GLY A 125 -6.99 16.96 -20.70
N CYS A 126 -6.47 17.18 -19.49
CA CYS A 126 -7.19 17.93 -18.44
C CYS A 126 -6.29 18.80 -17.56
N ASP A 127 -5.00 18.91 -17.89
CA ASP A 127 -3.95 19.66 -17.19
C ASP A 127 -3.76 19.27 -15.70
N ARG A 128 -4.32 18.13 -15.27
CA ARG A 128 -4.16 17.63 -13.89
C ARG A 128 -2.82 16.91 -13.69
N ALA A 129 -2.11 17.26 -12.62
CA ALA A 129 -0.87 16.58 -12.22
C ALA A 129 -1.10 15.09 -11.84
N HIS A 130 -0.28 14.19 -12.37
CA HIS A 130 -0.27 12.76 -12.06
C HIS A 130 1.13 12.14 -12.16
N ARG A 131 1.32 10.92 -11.63
CA ARG A 131 2.63 10.22 -11.66
C ARG A 131 2.69 9.21 -12.80
N SER A 132 3.69 9.29 -13.66
CA SER A 132 3.84 8.41 -14.84
C SER A 132 5.26 8.46 -15.41
N HIS A 133 5.75 7.35 -15.96
CA HIS A 133 7.05 7.30 -16.67
C HIS A 133 6.92 7.33 -18.19
N THR A 134 5.72 7.08 -18.74
CA THR A 134 5.57 6.72 -20.16
C THR A 134 4.35 7.31 -20.86
N HIS A 135 3.35 7.79 -20.12
CA HIS A 135 2.09 8.28 -20.71
C HIS A 135 1.81 9.72 -20.33
N ALA A 136 1.36 10.52 -21.30
CA ALA A 136 0.98 11.93 -21.15
C ALA A 136 -0.50 12.17 -20.80
N LEU A 137 -1.35 11.12 -20.82
CA LEU A 137 -2.74 11.20 -20.36
C LEU A 137 -2.92 10.50 -19.02
N CYS A 138 -3.69 11.11 -18.11
CA CYS A 138 -4.08 10.50 -16.84
C CYS A 138 -5.04 9.31 -17.05
N ARG A 139 -5.26 8.48 -16.02
CA ARG A 139 -6.12 7.30 -16.10
C ARG A 139 -7.54 7.64 -16.57
N ASP A 140 -8.09 8.75 -16.09
CA ASP A 140 -9.47 9.16 -16.40
C ASP A 140 -9.59 9.59 -17.87
N CYS A 141 -8.67 10.41 -18.36
CA CYS A 141 -8.62 10.80 -19.77
C CYS A 141 -8.40 9.59 -20.69
N ARG A 142 -7.53 8.63 -20.33
CA ARG A 142 -7.34 7.40 -21.11
C ARG A 142 -8.61 6.55 -21.17
N ASN A 143 -9.34 6.44 -20.07
CA ASN A 143 -10.60 5.71 -20.01
C ASN A 143 -11.70 6.42 -20.83
N ALA A 144 -11.75 7.76 -20.78
CA ALA A 144 -12.67 8.55 -21.59
C ALA A 144 -12.38 8.36 -23.09
N THR A 145 -11.12 8.44 -23.51
CA THR A 145 -10.73 8.20 -24.91
C THR A 145 -11.05 6.78 -25.36
N ALA A 146 -10.80 5.77 -24.52
CA ALA A 146 -11.14 4.38 -24.82
C ALA A 146 -12.65 4.17 -24.96
N THR A 147 -13.45 4.87 -24.14
CA THR A 147 -14.92 4.85 -24.22
C THR A 147 -15.42 5.50 -25.52
N THR A 148 -14.80 6.60 -25.95
CA THR A 148 -15.09 7.23 -27.25
C THR A 148 -14.74 6.31 -28.42
N THR A 149 -13.62 5.59 -28.37
CA THR A 149 -13.25 4.62 -29.43
C THR A 149 -14.20 3.43 -29.49
N ALA A 150 -14.71 2.96 -28.35
CA ALA A 150 -15.72 1.90 -28.31
C ALA A 150 -17.09 2.37 -28.81
N SER A 151 -17.45 3.63 -28.60
CA SER A 151 -18.74 4.18 -29.04
C SER A 151 -18.78 4.54 -30.53
N GLY A 152 -17.63 4.70 -31.20
CA GLY A 152 -17.53 4.97 -32.63
C GLY A 152 -17.77 3.76 -33.55
N ALA A 153 -17.91 2.55 -33.01
CA ALA A 153 -18.20 1.33 -33.77
C ALA A 153 -19.72 1.06 -33.93
N ALA A 154 -20.58 1.88 -33.32
CA ALA A 154 -22.02 1.70 -33.35
C ALA A 154 -22.74 3.01 -33.72
N SER A 155 -22.70 3.42 -35.00
CA SER A 155 -23.77 4.18 -35.67
C SER A 155 -23.35 4.58 -37.09
N ILE A 156 -23.82 3.83 -38.10
CA ILE A 156 -24.40 4.39 -39.35
C ILE A 156 -25.04 3.23 -40.15
N THR A 157 -26.37 3.11 -40.07
CA THR A 157 -27.17 2.56 -41.16
C THR A 157 -28.38 3.47 -41.31
N VAL A 158 -28.27 4.42 -42.24
CA VAL A 158 -29.44 5.13 -42.78
C VAL A 158 -29.77 4.45 -44.10
N ASP A 159 -30.80 3.61 -44.10
CA ASP A 159 -31.35 3.02 -45.32
C ASP A 159 -32.28 4.06 -45.97
N GLY A 160 -31.74 4.80 -46.94
CA GLY A 160 -32.52 5.61 -47.86
C GLY A 160 -32.92 4.76 -49.06
N ARG A 161 -34.18 4.32 -49.11
CA ARG A 161 -34.75 3.66 -50.30
C ARG A 161 -35.73 4.59 -51.01
N ALA A 162 -35.31 5.05 -52.18
CA ALA A 162 -36.15 5.69 -53.19
C ALA A 162 -36.72 4.63 -54.15
N ALA A 163 -38.01 4.72 -54.43
CA ALA A 163 -38.64 4.56 -55.76
C ALA A 163 -40.13 4.88 -55.63
#